data_AF-A0A9N7PAI6-F1
#
_entry.id   AF-A0A9N7PAI6-F1
#
_cell.length_a   1.000
_cell.length_b   1.000
_cell.length_c   1.000
_cell.angle_alpha   90.00
_cell.angle_beta   90.00
_cell.angle_gamma   90.00
#
_symmetry.space_group_name_H-M   'P 1'
#
loop_
_entity.id
_entity.type
_entity.pdbx_description
1 polymer ?
#
loop_
_entity_poly.entity_id
_entity_poly.type
_entity_poly.pdbx_seq_one_letter_code
_entity_poly.pdbx_strand_id
1 'polypeptide(L)'
;MTQETYLAQLKQSAVFFKNVPQLTAQFQAIKASLARLQQKQLPQHNLPVLGIDESLYLTLLLAAEQGQFKAVSSQRLQAQIKKTDHLLRNYRQYLQNQFGMWAYISQDLTDSIVQQFPDWRFLEIMAGNGYLSAGLRAAGAESVICTDSLAWTSENQTGRQLLTQVAPLDAQAALKQYGDQVDAVLMSWSPNGVPIDLAVLNQLRQLENGPVLLCLGERYGATNSTEFWDAAHFHNDQRLSRVNRYLRPFDLMRDRFYWIQ
;
A
#
# COMPACT_ATOMS: atom_id res chain seq x y z
N MET A 1 7.79 -19.99 4.13
CA MET A 1 6.43 -20.56 4.11
C MET A 1 5.89 -20.42 2.68
N THR A 2 5.36 -21.48 2.06
CA THR A 2 4.78 -21.34 0.71
C THR A 2 3.45 -20.58 0.75
N GLN A 3 3.01 -20.05 -0.39
CA GLN A 3 1.83 -19.18 -0.50
C GLN A 3 0.54 -19.92 -0.11
N GLU A 4 0.37 -21.14 -0.61
CA GLU A 4 -0.75 -22.02 -0.26
C GLU A 4 -0.75 -22.36 1.24
N THR A 5 0.45 -22.50 1.83
CA THR A 5 0.59 -22.75 3.26
C THR A 5 0.11 -21.54 4.08
N TYR A 6 0.41 -20.30 3.66
CA TYR A 6 -0.03 -19.11 4.37
C TYR A 6 -1.56 -19.00 4.45
N LEU A 7 -2.26 -19.09 3.30
CA LEU A 7 -3.72 -18.96 3.27
C LEU A 7 -4.42 -20.10 4.02
N ALA A 8 -3.92 -21.33 3.91
CA ALA A 8 -4.45 -22.47 4.65
C ALA A 8 -4.32 -22.27 6.16
N GLN A 9 -3.16 -21.80 6.63
CA GLN A 9 -2.93 -21.50 8.04
C GLN A 9 -3.76 -20.32 8.55
N LEU A 10 -3.97 -19.29 7.73
CA LEU A 10 -4.85 -18.17 8.06
C LEU A 10 -6.30 -18.65 8.23
N LYS A 11 -6.79 -19.49 7.30
CA LYS A 11 -8.14 -20.08 7.38
C LYS A 11 -8.32 -20.95 8.63
N GLN A 12 -7.33 -21.78 8.97
CA GLN A 12 -7.35 -22.56 10.21
C GLN A 12 -7.43 -21.68 11.45
N SER A 13 -6.66 -20.58 11.46
CA SER A 13 -6.65 -19.61 12.58
C SER A 13 -7.99 -18.88 12.71
N ALA A 14 -8.61 -18.51 11.58
CA ALA A 14 -9.95 -17.93 11.55
C ALA A 14 -11.02 -18.86 12.11
N VAL A 15 -10.93 -20.17 11.82
CA VAL A 15 -11.85 -21.17 12.39
C VAL A 15 -11.62 -21.32 13.90
N PHE A 16 -10.36 -21.35 14.35
CA PHE A 16 -10.03 -21.49 15.77
C PHE A 16 -10.56 -20.31 16.60
N PHE A 17 -10.41 -19.09 16.10
CA PHE A 17 -10.81 -17.86 16.78
C PHE A 17 -12.17 -17.30 16.32
N LYS A 18 -13.04 -18.12 15.71
CA LYS A 18 -14.32 -17.68 15.13
C LYS A 18 -15.25 -16.92 16.09
N ASN A 19 -15.13 -17.20 17.40
CA ASN A 19 -15.93 -16.59 18.45
C ASN A 19 -15.23 -15.40 19.14
N VAL A 20 -14.13 -14.90 18.58
CA VAL A 20 -13.41 -13.71 19.08
C VAL A 20 -13.65 -12.56 18.10
N PRO A 21 -14.57 -11.63 18.40
CA PRO A 21 -15.02 -10.61 17.43
C PRO A 21 -13.89 -9.78 16.83
N GLN A 22 -12.90 -9.35 17.63
CA GLN A 22 -11.78 -8.55 17.11
C GLN A 22 -10.95 -9.32 16.08
N LEU A 23 -10.67 -10.61 16.31
CA LEU A 23 -9.93 -11.45 15.36
C LEU A 23 -10.78 -11.77 14.13
N THR A 24 -12.06 -12.06 14.31
CA THR A 24 -13.00 -12.29 13.20
C THR A 24 -13.04 -11.08 12.27
N ALA A 25 -13.08 -9.85 12.80
CA ALA A 25 -13.05 -8.63 11.99
C ALA A 25 -11.77 -8.52 11.14
N GLN A 26 -10.59 -8.80 11.72
CA GLN A 26 -9.33 -8.80 10.98
C GLN A 26 -9.30 -9.86 9.86
N PHE A 27 -9.74 -11.09 10.14
CA PHE A 27 -9.80 -12.14 9.13
C PHE A 27 -10.77 -11.83 7.99
N GLN A 28 -11.94 -11.24 8.30
CA GLN A 28 -12.88 -10.83 7.26
C GLN A 28 -12.33 -9.70 6.40
N ALA A 29 -11.63 -8.72 7.00
CA ALA A 29 -10.97 -7.65 6.25
C ALA A 29 -9.91 -8.21 5.28
N ILE A 30 -9.05 -9.14 5.75
CA ILE A 30 -8.07 -9.81 4.89
C ILE A 30 -8.78 -10.60 3.77
N LYS A 31 -9.82 -11.36 4.09
CA LYS A 31 -10.57 -12.13 3.09
C LYS A 31 -11.20 -11.24 2.02
N ALA A 32 -11.81 -10.12 2.42
CA ALA A 32 -12.41 -9.16 1.50
C ALA A 32 -11.35 -8.50 0.60
N SER A 33 -10.22 -8.09 1.19
CA SER A 33 -9.06 -7.57 0.47
C SER A 33 -8.54 -8.57 -0.58
N LEU A 34 -8.32 -9.83 -0.19
CA LEU A 34 -7.86 -10.88 -1.09
C LEU A 34 -8.84 -11.17 -2.23
N ALA A 35 -10.14 -11.24 -1.93
CA ALA A 35 -11.15 -11.54 -2.95
C ALA A 35 -11.13 -10.51 -4.09
N ARG A 36 -10.94 -9.22 -3.76
CA ARG A 36 -10.85 -8.15 -4.75
C ARG A 36 -9.54 -8.21 -5.54
N LEU A 37 -8.41 -8.37 -4.85
CA LEU A 37 -7.10 -8.47 -5.50
C LEU A 37 -7.03 -9.66 -6.48
N GLN A 38 -7.61 -10.81 -6.11
CA GLN A 38 -7.72 -11.98 -6.99
C GLN A 38 -8.57 -11.72 -8.24
N GLN A 39 -9.51 -10.77 -8.17
CA GLN A 39 -10.32 -10.30 -9.30
C GLN A 39 -9.68 -9.11 -10.03
N LYS A 40 -8.41 -8.80 -9.75
CA LYS A 40 -7.68 -7.63 -10.27
C LYS A 40 -8.37 -6.29 -9.97
N GLN A 41 -9.01 -6.21 -8.80
CA GLN A 41 -9.64 -5.00 -8.29
C GLN A 41 -8.90 -4.53 -7.03
N LEU A 42 -8.86 -3.21 -6.80
CA LEU A 42 -8.35 -2.67 -5.55
C LEU A 42 -9.22 -3.12 -4.37
N PRO A 43 -8.63 -3.36 -3.18
CA PRO A 43 -9.39 -3.43 -1.93
C PRO A 43 -10.25 -2.18 -1.77
N GLN A 44 -11.46 -2.32 -1.23
CA GLN A 44 -12.37 -1.19 -1.11
C GLN A 44 -11.89 -0.21 -0.02
N HIS A 45 -11.58 -0.74 1.16
CA HIS A 45 -11.23 0.03 2.36
C HIS A 45 -9.84 -0.33 2.87
N ASN A 46 -9.28 0.54 3.71
CA ASN A 46 -8.12 0.21 4.52
C ASN A 46 -8.39 -0.97 5.46
N LEU A 47 -7.35 -1.77 5.71
CA LEU A 47 -7.38 -2.82 6.72
C LEU A 47 -7.49 -2.21 8.12
N PRO A 48 -8.08 -2.94 9.09
CA PRO A 48 -7.86 -2.64 10.51
C PRO A 48 -6.40 -2.89 10.88
N VAL A 49 -5.99 -2.46 12.08
CA VAL A 49 -4.70 -2.88 12.64
C VAL A 49 -4.68 -4.41 12.71
N LEU A 50 -3.70 -5.00 12.05
CA LEU A 50 -3.53 -6.45 12.01
C LEU A 50 -2.56 -6.91 13.09
N GLY A 51 -2.95 -7.95 13.81
CA GLY A 51 -2.16 -8.55 14.89
C GLY A 51 -2.95 -8.67 16.18
N ILE A 52 -2.28 -9.25 17.16
CA ILE A 52 -2.73 -9.38 18.54
C ILE A 52 -1.88 -8.43 19.37
N ASP A 53 -2.47 -7.31 19.77
CA ASP A 53 -1.86 -6.39 20.73
C ASP A 53 -2.05 -6.90 22.18
N GLU A 54 -1.49 -6.17 23.14
CA GLU A 54 -1.56 -6.53 24.56
C GLU A 54 -3.00 -6.62 25.07
N SER A 55 -3.86 -5.68 24.67
CA SER A 55 -5.27 -5.65 25.07
C SER A 55 -6.05 -6.87 24.57
N LEU A 56 -5.88 -7.22 23.29
CA LEU A 56 -6.49 -8.40 22.70
C LEU A 56 -5.89 -9.68 23.29
N TYR A 57 -4.59 -9.70 23.59
CA TYR A 57 -3.95 -10.83 24.27
C TYR A 57 -4.57 -11.10 25.64
N LEU A 58 -4.73 -10.06 26.48
CA LEU A 58 -5.37 -10.17 27.79
C LEU A 58 -6.84 -10.61 27.67
N THR A 59 -7.56 -10.09 26.68
CA THR A 59 -8.94 -10.50 26.37
C THR A 59 -9.02 -12.01 26.06
N LEU A 60 -8.06 -12.53 25.30
CA LEU A 60 -7.99 -13.96 24.97
C LEU A 60 -7.69 -14.84 26.20
N LEU A 61 -6.83 -14.38 27.10
CA LEU A 61 -6.55 -15.09 28.35
C LEU A 61 -7.77 -15.12 29.27
N LEU A 62 -8.44 -13.98 29.45
CA LEU A 62 -9.66 -13.90 30.26
C LEU A 62 -10.77 -14.79 29.69
N ALA A 63 -10.95 -14.81 28.36
CA ALA A 63 -11.90 -15.70 27.70
C ALA A 63 -11.55 -17.19 27.94
N ALA A 64 -10.26 -17.53 28.01
CA ALA A 64 -9.82 -18.89 28.34
C ALA A 64 -10.18 -19.27 29.77
N GLU A 65 -9.96 -18.38 30.75
CA GLU A 65 -10.34 -18.59 32.15
C GLU A 65 -11.87 -18.75 32.32
N GLN A 66 -12.65 -17.97 31.56
CA GLN A 66 -14.11 -18.07 31.52
C GLN A 66 -14.61 -19.33 30.79
N GLY A 67 -13.71 -20.06 30.15
CA GLY A 67 -13.95 -21.39 29.61
C GLY A 67 -14.25 -21.46 28.12
N GLN A 68 -14.09 -20.35 27.38
CA GLN A 68 -14.30 -20.31 25.93
C GLN A 68 -13.38 -21.28 25.16
N PHE A 69 -12.23 -21.63 25.73
CA PHE A 69 -11.25 -22.55 25.15
C PHE A 69 -11.07 -23.86 25.95
N LYS A 70 -12.03 -24.27 26.79
CA LYS A 70 -11.95 -25.47 27.67
C LYS A 70 -11.54 -26.77 26.96
N ALA A 71 -11.87 -26.92 25.68
CA ALA A 71 -11.51 -28.10 24.88
C ALA A 71 -10.05 -28.10 24.39
N VAL A 72 -9.25 -27.08 24.74
CA VAL A 72 -7.89 -26.87 24.25
C VAL A 72 -6.95 -26.63 25.43
N SER A 73 -5.77 -27.26 25.42
CA SER A 73 -4.76 -27.01 26.46
C SER A 73 -4.19 -25.58 26.39
N SER A 74 -3.78 -25.03 27.53
CA SER A 74 -3.19 -23.68 27.61
C SER A 74 -1.98 -23.52 26.67
N GLN A 75 -1.13 -24.55 26.57
CA GLN A 75 0.03 -24.56 25.66
C GLN A 75 -0.41 -24.45 24.19
N ARG A 76 -1.45 -25.19 23.79
CA ARG A 76 -1.98 -25.16 22.42
C ARG A 76 -2.66 -23.81 22.12
N LEU A 77 -3.36 -23.23 23.08
CA LEU A 77 -3.93 -21.89 22.94
C LEU A 77 -2.81 -20.85 22.72
N GLN A 78 -1.77 -20.83 23.56
CA GLN A 78 -0.65 -19.90 23.41
C GLN A 78 0.06 -20.07 22.06
N ALA A 79 0.29 -21.30 21.61
CA ALA A 79 0.87 -21.57 20.29
C ALA A 79 -0.01 -21.02 19.16
N GLN A 80 -1.33 -21.17 19.27
CA GLN A 80 -2.28 -20.69 18.28
C GLN A 80 -2.40 -19.16 18.26
N ILE A 81 -2.29 -18.51 19.43
CA ILE A 81 -2.18 -17.05 19.54
C ILE A 81 -0.92 -16.57 18.81
N LYS A 82 0.26 -17.10 19.14
CA LYS A 82 1.54 -16.73 18.50
C LYS A 82 1.51 -16.92 16.98
N LYS A 83 1.00 -18.07 16.52
CA LYS A 83 0.85 -18.37 15.09
C LYS A 83 -0.09 -17.36 14.41
N THR A 84 -1.21 -17.05 15.04
CA THR A 84 -2.21 -16.12 14.48
C THR A 84 -1.66 -14.71 14.40
N ASP A 85 -1.02 -14.24 15.46
CA ASP A 85 -0.34 -12.94 15.47
C ASP A 85 0.69 -12.83 14.34
N HIS A 86 1.55 -13.85 14.20
CA HIS A 86 2.52 -13.92 13.12
C HIS A 86 1.86 -13.82 11.73
N LEU A 87 0.79 -14.59 11.48
CA LEU A 87 0.09 -14.57 10.19
C LEU A 87 -0.50 -13.18 9.90
N LEU A 88 -1.19 -12.57 10.88
CA LEU A 88 -1.82 -11.26 10.72
C LEU A 88 -0.79 -10.17 10.41
N ARG A 89 0.33 -10.15 11.15
CA ARG A 89 1.42 -9.17 10.94
C ARG A 89 2.15 -9.36 9.61
N ASN A 90 2.22 -10.58 9.09
CA ASN A 90 2.91 -10.88 7.82
C ASN A 90 2.00 -10.81 6.59
N TYR A 91 0.77 -10.30 6.71
CA TYR A 91 -0.10 -10.11 5.55
C TYR A 91 0.48 -9.14 4.52
N ARG A 92 1.18 -8.09 4.96
CA ARG A 92 1.89 -7.17 4.05
C ARG A 92 2.91 -7.91 3.18
N GLN A 93 3.74 -8.75 3.80
CA GLN A 93 4.72 -9.56 3.07
C GLN A 93 4.04 -10.49 2.06
N TYR A 94 2.89 -11.08 2.43
CA TYR A 94 2.09 -11.86 1.50
C TYR A 94 1.66 -11.02 0.29
N LEU A 95 1.15 -9.81 0.49
CA LEU A 95 0.74 -8.91 -0.60
C LEU A 95 1.89 -8.57 -1.54
N GLN A 96 3.07 -8.24 -1.01
CA GLN A 96 4.26 -7.96 -1.82
C GLN A 96 4.65 -9.18 -2.67
N ASN A 97 4.72 -10.36 -2.04
CA ASN A 97 5.18 -11.59 -2.70
C ASN A 97 4.17 -12.15 -3.70
N GLN A 98 2.87 -11.88 -3.52
CA GLN A 98 1.81 -12.39 -4.38
C GLN A 98 1.42 -11.44 -5.50
N PHE A 99 1.28 -10.17 -5.14
CA PHE A 99 0.59 -9.18 -5.94
C PHE A 99 1.54 -8.04 -6.35
N GLY A 100 2.81 -8.04 -5.90
CA GLY A 100 3.74 -6.94 -6.14
C GLY A 100 3.23 -5.62 -5.58
N MET A 101 2.44 -5.67 -4.50
CA MET A 101 1.77 -4.52 -3.91
C MET A 101 2.60 -4.03 -2.71
N TRP A 102 3.35 -2.94 -2.91
CA TRP A 102 4.28 -2.40 -1.91
C TRP A 102 3.63 -1.41 -0.93
N ALA A 103 2.77 -0.54 -1.47
CA ALA A 103 1.89 0.34 -0.72
C ALA A 103 0.44 -0.19 -0.80
N TYR A 104 -0.31 -0.10 0.30
CA TYR A 104 -1.69 -0.58 0.35
C TYR A 104 -2.67 0.45 -0.23
N ILE A 105 -2.81 0.44 -1.55
CA ILE A 105 -3.75 1.29 -2.31
C ILE A 105 -5.17 0.71 -2.22
N SER A 106 -6.13 1.53 -1.77
CA SER A 106 -7.55 1.18 -1.68
C SER A 106 -8.39 2.06 -2.63
N GLN A 107 -9.63 1.66 -2.92
CA GLN A 107 -10.58 2.50 -3.65
C GLN A 107 -10.85 3.81 -2.92
N ASP A 108 -11.11 3.77 -1.61
CA ASP A 108 -11.38 4.99 -0.84
C ASP A 108 -10.25 6.04 -1.00
N LEU A 109 -8.99 5.58 -1.10
CA LEU A 109 -7.84 6.45 -1.35
C LEU A 109 -7.91 7.11 -2.73
N THR A 110 -8.13 6.32 -3.79
CA THR A 110 -8.15 6.85 -5.16
C THR A 110 -9.37 7.71 -5.43
N ASP A 111 -10.52 7.34 -4.86
CA ASP A 111 -11.75 8.13 -4.89
C ASP A 111 -11.52 9.48 -4.21
N SER A 112 -10.83 9.49 -3.07
CA SER A 112 -10.46 10.74 -2.40
C SER A 112 -9.51 11.58 -3.24
N ILE A 113 -8.56 10.99 -3.98
CA ILE A 113 -7.66 11.78 -4.85
C ILE A 113 -8.48 12.48 -5.94
N VAL A 114 -9.32 11.74 -6.67
CA VAL A 114 -10.15 12.32 -7.75
C VAL A 114 -11.13 13.36 -7.21
N GLN A 115 -11.72 13.13 -6.04
CA GLN A 115 -12.61 14.10 -5.41
C GLN A 115 -11.89 15.40 -5.01
N GLN A 116 -10.66 15.29 -4.50
CA GLN A 116 -9.90 16.44 -4.01
C GLN A 116 -9.20 17.21 -5.14
N PHE A 117 -8.90 16.53 -6.25
CA PHE A 117 -8.19 17.06 -7.41
C PHE A 117 -8.98 16.75 -8.69
N PRO A 118 -10.21 17.29 -8.82
CA PRO A 118 -11.01 17.07 -10.02
C PRO A 118 -10.26 17.64 -11.24
N ASP A 119 -10.43 16.98 -12.37
CA ASP A 119 -9.87 17.37 -13.68
C ASP A 119 -8.34 17.37 -13.78
N TRP A 120 -7.63 17.01 -12.71
CA TRP A 120 -6.17 16.88 -12.75
C TRP A 120 -5.76 15.73 -13.65
N ARG A 121 -4.77 16.01 -14.50
CA ARG A 121 -4.07 15.04 -15.33
C ARG A 121 -2.89 14.50 -14.54
N PHE A 122 -2.78 13.18 -14.45
CA PHE A 122 -1.78 12.52 -13.62
C PHE A 122 -0.76 11.77 -14.47
N LEU A 123 0.52 11.90 -14.10
CA LEU A 123 1.59 10.98 -14.51
C LEU A 123 2.05 10.20 -13.30
N GLU A 124 1.79 8.89 -13.25
CA GLU A 124 2.41 8.00 -12.28
C GLU A 124 3.75 7.49 -12.82
N ILE A 125 4.82 7.74 -12.05
CA ILE A 125 6.15 7.17 -12.25
C ILE A 125 6.45 6.15 -11.16
N MET A 126 7.27 5.15 -11.49
CA MET A 126 7.60 4.04 -10.57
C MET A 126 6.35 3.27 -10.14
N ALA A 127 5.39 3.10 -11.05
CA ALA A 127 4.07 2.58 -10.75
C ALA A 127 4.05 1.09 -10.34
N GLY A 128 5.12 0.35 -10.60
CA GLY A 128 5.19 -1.10 -10.44
C GLY A 128 4.06 -1.79 -11.21
N ASN A 129 3.11 -2.40 -10.49
CA ASN A 129 1.93 -3.05 -11.09
C ASN A 129 0.78 -2.09 -11.42
N GLY A 130 0.92 -0.78 -11.18
CA GLY A 130 -0.04 0.25 -11.57
C GLY A 130 -1.31 0.30 -10.70
N TYR A 131 -1.21 -0.05 -9.42
CA TYR A 131 -2.35 -0.06 -8.50
C TYR A 131 -3.00 1.33 -8.35
N LEU A 132 -2.19 2.38 -8.18
CA LEU A 132 -2.71 3.74 -8.01
C LEU A 132 -3.37 4.24 -9.29
N SER A 133 -2.71 4.14 -10.45
CA SER A 133 -3.31 4.47 -11.75
C SER A 133 -4.57 3.68 -12.06
N ALA A 134 -4.61 2.38 -11.75
CA ALA A 134 -5.82 1.56 -11.94
C ALA A 134 -7.00 2.10 -11.10
N GLY A 135 -6.73 2.45 -9.84
CA GLY A 135 -7.73 3.05 -8.95
C GLY A 135 -8.21 4.41 -9.42
N LEU A 136 -7.30 5.30 -9.84
CA LEU A 136 -7.66 6.64 -10.33
C LEU A 136 -8.57 6.56 -11.56
N ARG A 137 -8.27 5.66 -12.51
CA ARG A 137 -9.12 5.43 -13.68
C ARG A 137 -10.50 4.90 -13.27
N ALA A 138 -10.55 3.94 -12.34
CA ALA A 138 -11.80 3.39 -11.83
C ALA A 138 -12.64 4.43 -11.05
N ALA A 139 -11.98 5.40 -10.41
CA ALA A 139 -12.59 6.52 -9.71
C ALA A 139 -13.06 7.66 -10.64
N GLY A 140 -12.77 7.57 -11.95
CA GLY A 140 -13.24 8.52 -12.96
C GLY A 140 -12.22 9.59 -13.39
N ALA A 141 -10.94 9.46 -13.05
CA ALA A 141 -9.91 10.33 -13.61
C ALA A 141 -9.75 10.06 -15.12
N GLU A 142 -9.99 11.07 -15.95
CA GLU A 142 -9.96 10.94 -17.41
C GLU A 142 -8.54 10.84 -17.98
N SER A 143 -7.57 11.47 -17.33
CA SER A 143 -6.17 11.53 -17.80
C SER A 143 -5.21 10.99 -16.76
N VAL A 144 -4.82 9.73 -16.95
CA VAL A 144 -3.84 9.04 -16.11
C VAL A 144 -2.84 8.34 -17.02
N ILE A 145 -1.59 8.75 -16.97
CA ILE A 145 -0.45 8.11 -17.63
C ILE A 145 0.28 7.30 -16.56
N CYS A 146 0.53 6.02 -16.83
CA CYS A 146 1.13 5.11 -15.87
C CYS A 146 2.43 4.57 -16.45
N THR A 147 3.55 4.77 -15.77
CA THR A 147 4.88 4.39 -16.23
C THR A 147 5.68 3.67 -15.15
N ASP A 148 6.47 2.69 -15.57
CA ASP A 148 7.44 2.01 -14.72
C ASP A 148 8.57 1.48 -15.62
N SER A 149 9.80 1.39 -15.09
CA SER A 149 10.92 0.84 -15.86
C SER A 149 10.80 -0.68 -16.08
N LEU A 150 9.95 -1.35 -15.29
CA LEU A 150 9.78 -2.80 -15.24
C LEU A 150 11.06 -3.57 -14.89
N ALA A 151 12.08 -2.89 -14.35
CA ALA A 151 13.38 -3.48 -14.03
C ALA A 151 13.28 -4.64 -13.01
N TRP A 152 12.26 -4.63 -12.15
CA TRP A 152 12.05 -5.61 -11.09
C TRP A 152 11.25 -6.85 -11.55
N THR A 153 10.85 -6.90 -12.84
CA THR A 153 10.07 -8.01 -13.40
C THR A 153 10.82 -9.34 -13.33
N SER A 154 12.14 -9.36 -13.39
CA SER A 154 12.94 -10.59 -13.22
C SER A 154 13.10 -10.99 -11.75
N GLU A 155 12.99 -10.06 -10.82
CA GLU A 155 13.31 -10.26 -9.40
C GLU A 155 12.10 -10.67 -8.55
N ASN A 156 10.92 -10.10 -8.83
CA ASN A 156 9.71 -10.38 -8.03
C ASN A 156 8.41 -10.21 -8.85
N GLN A 157 7.24 -10.07 -8.18
CA GLN A 157 5.93 -9.96 -8.85
C GLN A 157 5.62 -8.56 -9.41
N THR A 158 6.47 -7.56 -9.13
CA THR A 158 6.36 -6.21 -9.69
C THR A 158 6.64 -6.27 -11.19
N GLY A 159 5.75 -5.72 -12.01
CA GLY A 159 5.80 -5.81 -13.47
C GLY A 159 5.22 -7.10 -14.06
N ARG A 160 4.89 -8.12 -13.24
CA ARG A 160 4.34 -9.41 -13.73
C ARG A 160 2.82 -9.48 -13.74
N GLN A 161 2.17 -8.74 -12.85
CA GLN A 161 0.72 -8.78 -12.65
C GLN A 161 0.14 -7.37 -12.73
N LEU A 162 0.30 -6.74 -13.89
CA LEU A 162 -0.18 -5.39 -14.12
C LEU A 162 -1.71 -5.33 -13.95
N LEU A 163 -2.18 -4.39 -13.13
CA LEU A 163 -3.61 -4.13 -12.91
C LEU A 163 -4.19 -3.19 -13.98
N THR A 164 -3.32 -2.53 -14.73
CA THR A 164 -3.67 -1.60 -15.78
C THR A 164 -2.53 -1.48 -16.79
N GLN A 165 -2.73 -0.72 -17.87
CA GLN A 165 -1.65 -0.48 -18.82
C GLN A 165 -0.55 0.37 -18.18
N VAL A 166 0.68 -0.14 -18.21
CA VAL A 166 1.90 0.53 -17.73
C VAL A 166 2.86 0.64 -18.92
N ALA A 167 3.26 1.86 -19.26
CA ALA A 167 4.27 2.08 -20.30
C ALA A 167 5.67 1.80 -19.73
N PRO A 168 6.52 1.05 -20.46
CA PRO A 168 7.86 0.68 -20.01
C PRO A 168 8.83 1.86 -20.19
N LEU A 169 8.72 2.86 -19.31
CA LEU A 169 9.55 4.07 -19.31
C LEU A 169 10.11 4.28 -17.90
N ASP A 170 11.41 4.58 -17.83
CA ASP A 170 11.99 5.07 -16.58
C ASP A 170 11.43 6.46 -16.23
N ALA A 171 11.60 6.84 -14.96
CA ALA A 171 11.01 8.06 -14.42
C ALA A 171 11.48 9.33 -15.14
N GLN A 172 12.77 9.43 -15.52
CA GLN A 172 13.30 10.64 -16.16
C GLN A 172 12.83 10.75 -17.61
N ALA A 173 12.76 9.63 -18.33
CA ALA A 173 12.21 9.55 -19.67
C ALA A 173 10.71 9.90 -19.68
N ALA A 174 9.94 9.37 -18.73
CA ALA A 174 8.52 9.69 -18.57
C ALA A 174 8.30 11.18 -18.30
N LEU A 175 9.08 11.79 -17.41
CA LEU A 175 9.03 13.24 -17.14
C LEU A 175 9.36 14.07 -18.37
N LYS A 176 10.38 13.68 -19.14
CA LYS A 176 10.74 14.37 -20.38
C LYS A 176 9.62 14.30 -21.42
N GLN A 177 8.91 13.18 -21.47
CA GLN A 177 7.89 12.94 -22.49
C GLN A 177 6.51 13.52 -22.12
N TYR A 178 6.16 13.55 -20.84
CA TYR A 178 4.80 13.85 -20.38
C TYR A 178 4.71 14.93 -19.29
N GLY A 179 5.83 15.35 -18.70
CA GLY A 179 5.84 16.23 -17.54
C GLY A 179 5.14 17.57 -17.79
N ASP A 180 5.24 18.12 -18.99
CA ASP A 180 4.59 19.37 -19.40
C ASP A 180 3.08 19.24 -19.73
N GLN A 181 2.56 18.01 -19.76
CA GLN A 181 1.18 17.69 -20.13
C GLN A 181 0.30 17.30 -18.95
N VAL A 182 0.83 17.34 -17.73
CA VAL A 182 0.14 16.89 -16.53
C VAL A 182 0.11 17.97 -15.47
N ASP A 183 -0.83 17.86 -14.54
CA ASP A 183 -0.96 18.78 -13.41
C ASP A 183 -0.20 18.24 -12.19
N ALA A 184 -0.11 16.91 -12.07
CA ALA A 184 0.65 16.25 -11.04
C ALA A 184 1.42 15.01 -11.53
N VAL A 185 2.63 14.87 -11.01
CA VAL A 185 3.42 13.64 -11.05
C VAL A 185 3.22 12.91 -9.73
N LEU A 186 2.67 11.70 -9.81
CA LEU A 186 2.54 10.77 -8.69
C LEU A 186 3.79 9.89 -8.67
N MET A 187 4.66 10.08 -7.68
CA MET A 187 5.82 9.21 -7.50
C MET A 187 5.49 8.12 -6.50
N SER A 188 5.25 6.91 -7.01
CA SER A 188 4.87 5.75 -6.21
C SER A 188 6.11 5.01 -5.71
N TRP A 189 6.47 5.21 -4.43
CA TRP A 189 7.39 4.33 -3.70
C TRP A 189 8.77 4.10 -4.38
N SER A 190 9.59 5.16 -4.47
CA SER A 190 10.96 5.00 -4.98
C SER A 190 11.77 4.06 -4.07
N PRO A 191 12.50 3.07 -4.63
CA PRO A 191 13.33 2.18 -3.83
C PRO A 191 14.38 2.95 -3.03
N ASN A 192 14.47 2.66 -1.73
CA ASN A 192 15.49 3.25 -0.89
C ASN A 192 16.91 2.93 -1.42
N GLY A 193 17.80 3.92 -1.40
CA GLY A 193 19.20 3.78 -1.83
C GLY A 193 19.43 3.90 -3.34
N VAL A 194 18.39 4.16 -4.14
CA VAL A 194 18.53 4.47 -5.56
C VAL A 194 18.23 5.96 -5.76
N PRO A 195 19.22 6.80 -6.16
CA PRO A 195 19.07 8.27 -6.19
C PRO A 195 18.21 8.78 -7.38
N ILE A 196 17.32 7.94 -7.89
CA ILE A 196 16.42 8.29 -9.00
C ILE A 196 15.37 9.32 -8.57
N ASP A 197 14.97 9.31 -7.30
CA ASP A 197 14.04 10.27 -6.71
C ASP A 197 14.57 11.72 -6.70
N LEU A 198 15.83 11.93 -6.31
CA LEU A 198 16.48 13.23 -6.35
C LEU A 198 16.67 13.70 -7.79
N ALA A 199 16.99 12.79 -8.71
CA ALA A 199 17.09 13.11 -10.13
C ALA A 199 15.74 13.56 -10.72
N VAL A 200 14.65 12.89 -10.34
CA VAL A 200 13.26 13.26 -10.66
C VAL A 200 12.93 14.66 -10.12
N LEU A 201 13.22 14.92 -8.83
CA LEU A 201 12.95 16.21 -8.21
C LEU A 201 13.71 17.35 -8.91
N ASN A 202 14.99 17.13 -9.19
CA ASN A 202 15.82 18.12 -9.88
C ASN A 202 15.32 18.38 -11.30
N GLN A 203 14.89 17.35 -12.03
CA GLN A 203 14.35 17.49 -13.38
C GLN A 203 13.02 18.27 -13.38
N LEU A 204 12.12 18.01 -12.43
CA LEU A 204 10.87 18.74 -12.29
C LEU A 204 11.10 20.24 -12.05
N ARG A 205 12.10 20.60 -11.25
CA ARG A 205 12.46 21.99 -10.96
C ARG A 205 13.02 22.76 -12.16
N GLN A 206 13.43 22.08 -13.24
CA GLN A 206 13.86 22.73 -14.48
C GLN A 206 12.67 23.12 -15.37
N LEU A 207 11.45 22.70 -15.04
CA LEU A 207 10.25 23.05 -15.80
C LEU A 207 9.68 24.38 -15.29
N GLU A 208 9.66 25.42 -16.13
CA GLU A 208 9.15 26.76 -15.75
C GLU A 208 7.72 26.74 -15.19
N ASN A 209 6.85 25.89 -15.77
CA ASN A 209 5.49 25.63 -15.29
C ASN A 209 5.30 24.12 -15.05
N GLY A 210 6.21 23.53 -14.27
CA GLY A 210 6.22 22.11 -13.99
C GLY A 210 5.00 21.62 -13.20
N PRO A 211 4.65 20.33 -13.32
CA PRO A 211 3.60 19.71 -12.53
C PRO A 211 4.01 19.63 -11.06
N VAL A 212 3.02 19.47 -10.20
CA VAL A 212 3.25 19.20 -8.78
C VAL A 212 3.82 17.80 -8.59
N LEU A 213 4.81 17.63 -7.71
CA LEU A 213 5.21 16.29 -7.25
C LEU A 213 4.36 15.88 -6.04
N LEU A 214 3.55 14.83 -6.20
CA LEU A 214 2.91 14.12 -5.10
C LEU A 214 3.68 12.81 -4.86
N CYS A 215 4.55 12.81 -3.85
CA CYS A 215 5.37 11.66 -3.49
C CYS A 215 4.65 10.76 -2.49
N LEU A 216 4.41 9.49 -2.82
CA LEU A 216 3.91 8.48 -1.91
C LEU A 216 5.08 7.74 -1.23
N GLY A 217 5.15 7.83 0.10
CA GLY A 217 6.13 7.07 0.88
C GLY A 217 6.19 7.47 2.35
N GLU A 218 7.29 7.11 3.01
CA GLU A 218 7.62 7.41 4.39
C GLU A 218 8.88 8.28 4.47
N ARG A 219 8.72 9.51 4.97
CA ARG A 219 9.81 10.48 5.11
C ARG A 219 10.87 9.97 6.11
N TYR A 220 12.13 9.90 5.66
CA TYR A 220 13.26 9.33 6.41
C TYR A 220 13.00 7.90 6.93
N GLY A 221 12.18 7.14 6.20
CA GLY A 221 11.80 5.78 6.54
C GLY A 221 12.18 4.79 5.45
N ALA A 222 11.25 3.90 5.09
CA ALA A 222 11.50 2.81 4.16
C ALA A 222 11.57 3.19 2.67
N THR A 223 11.33 4.46 2.31
CA THR A 223 11.15 4.89 0.91
C THR A 223 11.93 6.13 0.56
N ASN A 224 12.35 6.24 -0.70
CA ASN A 224 13.15 7.34 -1.22
C ASN A 224 14.50 7.49 -0.45
N SER A 225 15.42 8.24 -1.01
CA SER A 225 16.75 8.52 -0.50
C SER A 225 16.71 9.61 0.57
N THR A 226 17.72 9.63 1.43
CA THR A 226 17.85 10.70 2.45
C THR A 226 18.06 12.05 1.76
N GLU A 227 18.85 12.05 0.70
CA GLU A 227 19.17 13.21 -0.12
C GLU A 227 17.92 13.82 -0.78
N PHE A 228 16.99 12.99 -1.24
CA PHE A 228 15.68 13.46 -1.71
C PHE A 228 14.89 14.15 -0.60
N TRP A 229 14.81 13.53 0.59
CA TRP A 229 14.06 14.10 1.71
C TRP A 229 14.67 15.39 2.25
N ASP A 230 15.99 15.53 2.21
CA ASP A 230 16.71 16.75 2.58
C ASP A 230 16.50 17.87 1.55
N ALA A 231 16.38 17.53 0.27
CA ALA A 231 16.16 18.48 -0.81
C ALA A 231 14.68 18.87 -1.01
N ALA A 232 13.73 18.17 -0.39
CA ALA A 232 12.30 18.36 -0.60
C ALA A 232 11.76 19.64 0.06
N HIS A 233 11.09 20.51 -0.71
CA HIS A 233 10.31 21.61 -0.15
C HIS A 233 8.85 21.22 -0.04
N PHE A 234 8.34 21.13 1.19
CA PHE A 234 6.98 20.67 1.47
C PHE A 234 5.96 21.78 1.35
N HIS A 235 4.88 21.52 0.61
CA HIS A 235 3.72 22.38 0.57
C HIS A 235 2.57 21.77 1.39
N ASN A 236 1.94 22.58 2.23
CA ASN A 236 0.82 22.14 3.06
C ASN A 236 -0.50 22.44 2.34
N ASP A 237 -1.14 21.40 1.80
CA ASP A 237 -2.47 21.49 1.18
C ASP A 237 -3.53 20.71 2.00
N GLN A 238 -4.66 21.36 2.29
CA GLN A 238 -5.77 20.75 3.02
C GLN A 238 -6.43 19.61 2.25
N ARG A 239 -6.46 19.68 0.92
CA ARG A 239 -6.93 18.63 0.02
C ARG A 239 -6.08 17.38 0.17
N LEU A 240 -4.75 17.54 0.17
CA LEU A 240 -3.84 16.41 0.39
C LEU A 240 -3.98 15.82 1.79
N SER A 241 -4.24 16.66 2.79
CA SER A 241 -4.53 16.20 4.16
C SER A 241 -5.78 15.32 4.24
N ARG A 242 -6.80 15.55 3.38
CA ARG A 242 -7.99 14.69 3.29
C ARG A 242 -7.67 13.35 2.62
N VAL A 243 -6.90 13.38 1.52
CA VAL A 243 -6.40 12.16 0.86
C VAL A 243 -5.62 11.28 1.85
N ASN A 244 -4.71 11.90 2.61
CA ASN A 244 -3.88 11.19 3.58
C ASN A 244 -4.65 10.47 4.70
N ARG A 245 -5.94 10.80 4.95
CA ARG A 245 -6.77 10.05 5.92
C ARG A 245 -7.00 8.60 5.49
N TYR A 246 -6.89 8.33 4.20
CA TYR A 246 -7.00 7.00 3.61
C TYR A 246 -5.66 6.28 3.48
N LEU A 247 -4.57 6.85 4.00
CA LEU A 247 -3.30 6.15 4.20
C LEU A 247 -3.11 5.90 5.70
N ARG A 248 -3.72 4.82 6.18
CA ARG A 248 -3.50 4.34 7.55
C ARG A 248 -2.20 3.54 7.61
N PRO A 249 -1.47 3.60 8.73
CA PRO A 249 -0.31 2.73 8.91
C PRO A 249 -0.68 1.27 8.64
N PHE A 250 0.13 0.60 7.84
CA PHE A 250 -0.03 -0.80 7.51
C PHE A 250 1.24 -1.55 7.87
N ASP A 251 1.12 -2.42 8.89
CA ASP A 251 2.28 -3.00 9.56
C ASP A 251 3.19 -1.89 10.11
N LEU A 252 4.47 -1.87 9.78
CA LEU A 252 5.41 -0.85 10.23
C LEU A 252 5.43 0.40 9.35
N MET A 253 4.81 0.34 8.16
CA MET A 253 4.89 1.42 7.17
C MET A 253 3.90 2.53 7.47
N ARG A 254 4.39 3.78 7.46
CA ARG A 254 3.58 4.99 7.66
C ARG A 254 3.51 5.85 6.40
N ASP A 255 3.16 5.21 5.29
CA ASP A 255 3.05 5.86 3.99
C ASP A 255 2.11 7.07 4.04
N ARG A 256 2.52 8.15 3.38
CA ARG A 256 1.76 9.39 3.15
C ARG A 256 2.07 9.92 1.76
N PHE A 257 1.15 10.69 1.21
CA PHE A 257 1.48 11.62 0.14
C PHE A 257 2.08 12.90 0.71
N TYR A 258 3.18 13.33 0.11
CA TYR A 258 3.82 14.63 0.34
C TYR A 258 3.73 15.45 -0.94
N TRP A 259 3.29 16.69 -0.83
CA TRP A 259 3.39 17.68 -1.91
C TRP A 259 4.78 18.31 -1.86
N ILE A 260 5.55 18.14 -2.92
CA ILE A 260 6.94 18.60 -3.01
C ILE A 260 7.08 19.57 -4.19
N GLN A 261 7.83 20.65 -3.97
CA GLN A 261 8.19 21.67 -4.97
C GLN A 261 9.71 21.84 -5.03
#